data_AF-A0A535NK70-F1
#
_entry.id   AF-A0A535NK70-F1
#
_cell.length_a   1.000
_cell.length_b   1.000
_cell.length_c   1.000
_cell.angle_alpha   90.00
_cell.angle_beta   90.00
_cell.angle_gamma   90.00
#
_symmetry.space_group_name_H-M   'P 1'
#
loop_
_entity.id
_entity.type
_entity.pdbx_description
1 polymer ?
#
loop_
_entity_poly.entity_id
_entity_poly.type
_entity_poly.pdbx_seq_one_letter_code
_entity_poly.pdbx_strand_id
1 'polypeptide(L)'
;MKTIEASEVGRPAADRLAPRLVRAARREVVDRRPIWFMRQAGRSLPEYRKIRESYDLFTICQNPELCAEVTLQPVRRLGVDGAVLFADIMLPIAFGLGVELKLVDGVGPVVDHPIRSQADIDRLQARPAGEAVPFVMETIKLLRRELDPSVGVIGFSGAPFTLAGYLIEGKPSREFLVTKTMMYSEPALWDGLMTRLSGLVLDYLLAQVEA
;
A
#
# COMPACT_ATOMS: atom_id res chain seq x y z
N MET A 1 -19.54 -37.51 -13.74
CA MET A 1 -18.84 -36.52 -12.89
C MET A 1 -17.36 -36.83 -13.00
N LYS A 2 -16.56 -35.99 -13.67
CA LYS A 2 -15.14 -36.26 -13.94
C LYS A 2 -14.35 -36.05 -12.64
N THR A 3 -13.69 -37.09 -12.15
CA THR A 3 -12.73 -36.98 -11.05
C THR A 3 -11.54 -36.21 -11.59
N ILE A 4 -11.31 -34.99 -11.09
CA ILE A 4 -10.15 -34.20 -11.47
C ILE A 4 -8.95 -34.76 -10.68
N GLU A 5 -7.93 -35.24 -11.38
CA GLU A 5 -6.71 -35.73 -10.73
C GLU A 5 -5.94 -34.56 -10.09
N ALA A 6 -5.21 -34.79 -9.00
CA ALA A 6 -4.39 -33.74 -8.37
C ALA A 6 -3.32 -33.16 -9.31
N SER A 7 -2.96 -33.88 -10.37
CA SER A 7 -2.09 -33.43 -11.47
C SER A 7 -2.78 -32.49 -12.46
N GLU A 8 -4.12 -32.43 -12.48
CA GLU A 8 -4.92 -31.50 -13.30
C GLU A 8 -5.22 -30.19 -12.56
N VAL A 9 -4.96 -30.11 -11.24
CA VAL A 9 -5.23 -28.94 -10.40
C VAL A 9 -3.94 -28.32 -9.86
N GLY A 10 -3.28 -27.53 -10.70
CA GLY A 10 -2.17 -26.67 -10.27
C GLY A 10 -0.81 -27.36 -10.17
N ARG A 11 0.25 -26.54 -10.11
CA ARG A 11 1.63 -27.02 -10.10
C ARG A 11 2.07 -27.44 -8.69
N PRO A 12 2.94 -28.45 -8.52
CA PRO A 12 3.55 -28.76 -7.24
C PRO A 12 4.26 -27.53 -6.66
N ALA A 13 4.28 -27.41 -5.34
CA ALA A 13 4.96 -26.30 -4.69
C ALA A 13 6.47 -26.38 -4.93
N ALA A 14 7.03 -25.36 -5.58
CA ALA A 14 8.47 -25.28 -5.85
C ALA A 14 9.25 -24.99 -4.57
N ASP A 15 8.65 -24.18 -3.68
CA ASP A 15 9.18 -23.90 -2.35
C ASP A 15 8.09 -24.17 -1.32
N ARG A 16 8.26 -25.22 -0.52
CA ARG A 16 7.31 -25.60 0.53
C ARG A 16 7.38 -24.68 1.76
N LEU A 17 8.46 -23.90 1.90
CA LEU A 17 8.66 -22.94 2.99
C LEU A 17 8.00 -21.59 2.70
N ALA A 18 7.64 -21.31 1.45
CA ALA A 18 6.92 -20.10 1.09
C ALA A 18 5.52 -20.06 1.75
N PRO A 19 5.05 -18.87 2.20
CA PRO A 19 3.71 -18.71 2.77
C PRO A 19 2.61 -19.27 1.88
N ARG A 20 1.54 -19.80 2.48
CA ARG A 20 0.41 -20.39 1.75
C ARG A 20 -0.19 -19.42 0.74
N LEU A 21 -0.30 -18.15 1.11
CA LEU A 21 -0.78 -17.07 0.24
C LEU A 21 0.08 -16.91 -1.02
N VAL A 22 1.40 -16.94 -0.87
CA VAL A 22 2.35 -16.80 -2.00
C VAL A 22 2.25 -17.98 -2.95
N ARG A 23 2.20 -19.20 -2.40
CA ARG A 23 2.05 -20.43 -3.19
C ARG A 23 0.75 -20.43 -3.97
N ALA A 24 -0.36 -20.06 -3.33
CA ALA A 24 -1.65 -19.94 -4.01
C ALA A 24 -1.64 -18.87 -5.11
N ALA A 25 -1.03 -17.70 -4.88
CA ALA A 25 -0.87 -16.66 -5.90
C ALA A 25 -0.03 -17.14 -7.09
N ARG A 26 0.94 -18.02 -6.85
CA ARG A 26 1.70 -18.73 -7.88
C ARG A 26 0.92 -19.89 -8.51
N ARG A 27 -0.35 -20.14 -8.18
CA ARG A 27 -1.13 -21.28 -8.70
C ARG A 27 -0.52 -22.64 -8.34
N GLU A 28 0.16 -22.70 -7.19
CA GLU A 28 0.67 -23.95 -6.63
C GLU A 28 -0.39 -24.63 -5.76
N VAL A 29 -0.31 -25.96 -5.63
CA VAL A 29 -1.19 -26.73 -4.75
C VAL A 29 -0.95 -26.34 -3.30
N VAL A 30 -2.04 -26.04 -2.59
CA VAL A 30 -2.07 -25.71 -1.15
C VAL A 30 -3.09 -26.60 -0.44
N ASP A 31 -2.84 -26.86 0.85
CA ASP A 31 -3.67 -27.69 1.74
C ASP A 31 -5.03 -27.08 2.04
N ARG A 32 -5.15 -25.75 2.01
CA ARG A 32 -6.42 -25.02 2.07
C ARG A 32 -6.35 -23.70 1.30
N ARG A 33 -7.49 -23.11 0.99
CA ARG A 33 -7.56 -21.76 0.39
C ARG A 33 -7.05 -20.73 1.41
N PRO A 34 -6.03 -19.91 1.09
CA PRO A 34 -5.59 -18.85 1.98
C PRO A 34 -6.61 -17.70 2.01
N ILE A 35 -6.72 -17.04 3.15
CA ILE A 35 -7.63 -15.92 3.37
C ILE A 35 -6.92 -14.74 4.03
N TRP A 36 -7.29 -13.53 3.61
CA TRP A 36 -6.98 -12.26 4.25
C TRP A 36 -8.07 -11.26 3.84
N PHE A 37 -8.19 -10.13 4.53
CA PHE A 37 -9.22 -9.14 4.22
C PHE A 37 -8.62 -7.76 3.96
N MET A 38 -9.13 -7.08 2.92
CA MET A 38 -8.85 -5.66 2.75
C MET A 38 -9.35 -4.89 3.98
N ARG A 39 -8.52 -3.98 4.50
CA ARG A 39 -8.78 -3.24 5.75
C ARG A 39 -8.95 -4.14 6.99
N GLN A 40 -8.29 -5.29 7.03
CA GLN A 40 -8.31 -6.18 8.22
C GLN A 40 -7.77 -5.50 9.49
N ALA A 41 -6.74 -4.67 9.36
CA ALA A 41 -6.26 -3.80 10.43
C ALA A 41 -7.04 -2.47 10.35
N GLY A 42 -7.92 -2.22 11.31
CA GLY A 42 -8.76 -1.02 11.28
C GLY A 42 -9.84 -0.98 12.34
N ARG A 43 -10.77 -0.02 12.17
CA ARG A 43 -11.80 0.37 13.16
C ARG A 43 -12.76 -0.73 13.59
N SER A 44 -12.83 -1.83 12.85
CA SER A 44 -13.57 -3.04 13.24
C SER A 44 -12.97 -3.70 14.50
N LEU A 45 -11.68 -3.49 14.77
CA LEU A 45 -10.97 -4.06 15.92
C LEU A 45 -10.97 -3.09 17.12
N PRO A 46 -11.44 -3.51 18.30
CA PRO A 46 -11.35 -2.72 19.53
C PRO A 46 -9.92 -2.27 19.88
N GLU A 47 -8.95 -3.14 19.72
CA GLU A 47 -7.53 -2.91 19.98
C GLU A 47 -6.93 -1.83 19.08
N TYR A 48 -7.32 -1.79 17.80
CA TYR A 48 -6.95 -0.70 16.89
C TYR A 48 -7.59 0.62 17.31
N ARG A 49 -8.88 0.60 17.71
CA ARG A 49 -9.57 1.81 18.17
C ARG A 49 -8.87 2.42 19.38
N LYS A 50 -8.44 1.59 20.34
CA LYS A 50 -7.66 2.02 21.50
C LYS A 50 -6.33 2.70 21.12
N ILE A 51 -5.61 2.19 20.11
CA ILE A 51 -4.40 2.85 19.59
C ILE A 51 -4.75 4.21 18.97
N ARG A 52 -5.85 4.28 18.20
CA ARG A 52 -6.29 5.52 17.54
C ARG A 52 -6.80 6.60 18.48
N GLU A 53 -7.09 6.29 19.74
CA GLU A 53 -7.37 7.28 20.78
C GLU A 53 -6.12 8.10 21.15
N SER A 54 -4.93 7.51 21.02
CA SER A 54 -3.66 8.13 21.42
C SER A 54 -2.82 8.65 20.26
N TYR A 55 -2.98 8.09 19.06
CA TYR A 55 -2.11 8.37 17.92
C TYR A 55 -2.89 8.61 16.63
N ASP A 56 -2.49 9.62 15.86
CA ASP A 56 -2.99 9.84 14.50
C ASP A 56 -2.44 8.79 13.50
N LEU A 57 -3.03 8.74 12.29
CA LEU A 57 -2.68 7.76 11.27
C LEU A 57 -1.21 7.88 10.81
N PHE A 58 -0.72 9.10 10.57
CA PHE A 58 0.65 9.31 10.11
C PHE A 58 1.65 8.97 11.21
N THR A 59 1.34 9.30 12.46
CA THR A 59 2.16 8.95 13.62
C THR A 59 2.27 7.43 13.77
N ILE A 60 1.16 6.70 13.59
CA ILE A 60 1.19 5.22 13.57
C ILE A 60 2.07 4.70 12.44
N CYS A 61 1.87 5.17 11.22
CA CYS A 61 2.63 4.70 10.06
C CYS A 61 4.13 5.01 10.15
N GLN A 62 4.52 6.12 10.78
CA GLN A 62 5.92 6.54 10.94
C GLN A 62 6.64 5.87 12.11
N ASN A 63 5.93 5.20 13.01
CA ASN A 63 6.51 4.43 14.10
C ASN A 63 6.48 2.93 13.74
N PRO A 64 7.63 2.30 13.41
CA PRO A 64 7.65 0.92 12.94
C PRO A 64 7.07 -0.10 13.92
N GLU A 65 7.29 0.08 15.22
CA GLU A 65 6.77 -0.83 16.25
C GLU A 65 5.25 -0.72 16.36
N LEU A 66 4.73 0.51 16.37
CA LEU A 66 3.28 0.76 16.43
C LEU A 66 2.57 0.29 15.16
N CYS A 67 3.18 0.53 14.00
CA CYS A 67 2.70 0.10 12.70
C CYS A 67 2.68 -1.43 12.58
N ALA A 68 3.74 -2.09 13.05
CA ALA A 68 3.82 -3.54 13.11
C ALA A 68 2.75 -4.11 14.05
N GLU A 69 2.59 -3.56 15.25
CA GLU A 69 1.54 -3.98 16.20
C GLU A 69 0.16 -3.91 15.56
N VAL A 70 -0.20 -2.78 14.94
CA VAL A 70 -1.49 -2.62 14.24
C VAL A 70 -1.66 -3.66 13.11
N THR A 71 -0.60 -3.94 12.36
CA THR A 71 -0.63 -4.92 11.27
C THR A 71 -0.83 -6.36 11.79
N LEU A 72 -0.26 -6.67 12.96
CA LEU A 72 -0.29 -8.02 13.58
C LEU A 72 -1.65 -8.35 14.23
N GLN A 73 -2.39 -7.35 14.72
CA GLN A 73 -3.69 -7.52 15.38
C GLN A 73 -4.67 -8.45 14.64
N PRO A 74 -5.03 -8.21 13.36
CA PRO A 74 -5.95 -9.08 12.64
C PRO A 74 -5.38 -10.48 12.41
N VAL A 75 -4.06 -10.63 12.26
CA VAL A 75 -3.43 -11.94 12.09
C VAL A 75 -3.62 -12.77 13.37
N ARG A 76 -3.29 -12.19 14.53
CA ARG A 76 -3.45 -12.82 15.84
C ARG A 76 -4.91 -13.14 16.15
N ARG A 77 -5.84 -12.26 15.80
CA ARG A 77 -7.26 -12.40 16.11
C ARG A 77 -8.01 -13.35 15.18
N LEU A 78 -7.69 -13.34 13.88
CA LEU A 78 -8.48 -14.01 12.85
C LEU A 78 -7.78 -15.24 12.24
N GLY A 79 -6.48 -15.43 12.48
CA GLY A 79 -5.72 -16.54 11.91
C GLY A 79 -5.61 -16.50 10.37
N VAL A 80 -5.58 -15.29 9.80
CA VAL A 80 -5.46 -15.07 8.35
C VAL A 80 -4.06 -15.44 7.82
N ASP A 81 -3.97 -15.79 6.54
CA ASP A 81 -2.74 -16.20 5.86
C ASP A 81 -1.91 -15.03 5.31
N GLY A 82 -2.45 -13.81 5.41
CA GLY A 82 -1.83 -12.59 4.92
C GLY A 82 -1.88 -11.48 5.96
N ALA A 83 -0.73 -10.88 6.23
CA ALA A 83 -0.57 -9.63 6.95
C ALA A 83 -0.40 -8.50 5.93
N VAL A 84 -1.45 -7.73 5.66
CA VAL A 84 -1.33 -6.53 4.83
C VAL A 84 -0.75 -5.39 5.65
N LEU A 85 0.33 -4.79 5.15
CA LEU A 85 1.01 -3.67 5.78
C LEU A 85 -0.01 -2.57 6.14
N PHE A 86 0.04 -2.08 7.38
CA PHE A 86 -0.70 -0.88 7.74
C PHE A 86 0.05 0.35 7.23
N ALA A 87 -0.41 0.95 6.14
CA ALA A 87 0.19 2.17 5.59
C ALA A 87 -0.87 3.02 4.90
N ASP A 88 -0.53 4.26 4.55
CA ASP A 88 -1.33 5.10 3.67
C ASP A 88 -0.65 5.21 2.29
N ILE A 89 -1.43 5.13 1.21
CA ILE A 89 -0.90 5.22 -0.16
C ILE A 89 -0.24 6.56 -0.47
N MET A 90 -0.52 7.59 0.32
CA MET A 90 0.03 8.93 0.16
C MET A 90 1.37 9.13 0.87
N LEU A 91 1.89 8.16 1.64
CA LEU A 91 3.20 8.27 2.29
C LEU A 91 4.34 8.52 1.29
N PRO A 92 4.49 7.76 0.18
CA PRO A 92 5.54 8.03 -0.81
C PRO A 92 5.37 9.40 -1.48
N ILE A 93 4.13 9.89 -1.61
CA ILE A 93 3.85 11.21 -2.18
C ILE A 93 4.31 12.30 -1.22
N ALA A 94 3.96 12.19 0.06
CA ALA A 94 4.32 13.16 1.08
C ALA A 94 5.84 13.30 1.24
N PHE A 95 6.51 12.17 1.43
CA PHE A 95 7.92 12.16 1.79
C PHE A 95 8.86 12.03 0.59
N GLY A 96 8.44 11.32 -0.46
CA GLY A 96 9.26 11.09 -1.66
C GLY A 96 9.19 12.23 -2.68
N LEU A 97 7.99 12.79 -2.87
CA LEU A 97 7.78 13.94 -3.77
C LEU A 97 7.72 15.28 -3.04
N GLY A 98 7.74 15.29 -1.71
CA GLY A 98 7.72 16.51 -0.90
C GLY A 98 6.40 17.26 -0.96
N VAL A 99 5.28 16.54 -1.12
CA VAL A 99 3.94 17.14 -1.19
C VAL A 99 3.36 17.30 0.21
N GLU A 100 2.96 18.51 0.57
CA GLU A 100 2.29 18.76 1.85
C GLU A 100 0.87 18.19 1.84
N LEU A 101 0.59 17.31 2.81
CA LEU A 101 -0.71 16.67 2.98
C LEU A 101 -1.30 17.03 4.33
N LYS A 102 -2.58 17.38 4.33
CA LYS A 102 -3.39 17.53 5.54
C LYS A 102 -4.41 16.41 5.60
N LEU A 103 -4.35 15.59 6.64
CA LEU A 103 -5.46 14.69 6.96
C LEU A 103 -6.55 15.48 7.64
N VAL A 104 -7.67 15.66 6.95
CA VAL A 104 -8.86 16.28 7.51
C VAL A 104 -9.84 15.19 7.92
N ASP A 105 -10.23 15.19 9.19
CA ASP A 105 -11.16 14.19 9.74
C ASP A 105 -12.49 14.18 8.97
N GLY A 106 -12.93 12.98 8.59
CA GLY A 106 -14.15 12.77 7.80
C GLY A 106 -14.01 13.11 6.31
N VAL A 107 -12.92 13.76 5.88
CA VAL A 107 -12.64 14.08 4.48
C VAL A 107 -11.62 13.11 3.92
N GLY A 108 -10.43 13.04 4.51
CA GLY A 108 -9.28 12.27 4.00
C GLY A 108 -8.07 13.17 3.72
N PRO A 109 -7.08 12.70 2.93
CA PRO A 109 -5.90 13.51 2.61
C PRO A 109 -6.28 14.65 1.64
N VAL A 110 -5.88 15.86 2.02
CA VAL A 110 -6.04 17.09 1.24
C VAL A 110 -4.64 17.58 0.86
N VAL A 111 -4.47 17.92 -0.41
CA VAL A 111 -3.23 18.49 -0.97
C VAL A 111 -3.41 20.00 -1.06
N ASP A 112 -2.54 20.76 -0.40
CA ASP A 112 -2.65 22.23 -0.34
C ASP A 112 -2.40 22.89 -1.71
N HIS A 113 -1.51 22.30 -2.51
CA HIS A 113 -1.12 22.82 -3.83
C HIS A 113 -1.37 21.76 -4.92
N PRO A 114 -2.59 21.68 -5.47
CA PRO A 114 -2.91 20.71 -6.51
C PRO A 114 -2.13 20.98 -7.80
N ILE A 115 -1.78 19.93 -8.53
CA ILE A 115 -1.09 20.03 -9.82
C ILE A 115 -2.02 20.66 -10.87
N ARG A 116 -1.56 21.74 -11.50
CA ARG A 116 -2.27 22.47 -12.56
C ARG A 116 -1.42 22.77 -13.78
N SER A 117 -0.09 22.64 -13.67
CA SER A 117 0.85 23.03 -14.71
C SER A 117 2.14 22.22 -14.67
N GLN A 118 2.94 22.32 -15.72
CA GLN A 118 4.25 21.66 -15.78
C GLN A 118 5.17 22.16 -14.65
N ALA A 119 5.10 23.44 -14.31
CA ALA A 119 5.88 24.01 -13.21
C ALA A 119 5.54 23.37 -11.85
N ASP A 120 4.31 22.90 -11.65
CA ASP A 120 3.93 22.19 -10.42
C ASP A 120 4.54 20.79 -10.37
N ILE A 121 4.66 20.11 -11.51
CA ILE A 121 5.35 18.81 -11.62
C ILE A 121 6.85 18.98 -11.41
N ASP A 122 7.44 20.04 -11.96
CA ASP A 122 8.88 20.29 -11.87
C ASP A 122 9.33 20.59 -10.44
N ARG A 123 8.43 21.11 -9.60
CA ARG A 123 8.66 21.33 -8.15
C ARG A 123 8.65 20.04 -7.32
N LEU A 124 8.10 18.94 -7.85
CA LEU A 124 8.06 17.67 -7.13
C LEU A 124 9.47 17.16 -6.91
N GLN A 125 9.76 16.78 -5.67
CA GLN A 125 11.04 16.18 -5.33
C GLN A 125 11.15 14.77 -5.95
N ALA A 126 12.37 14.23 -5.96
CA ALA A 126 12.65 12.90 -6.47
C ALA A 126 13.54 12.15 -5.46
N ARG A 127 13.04 12.00 -4.23
CA ARG A 127 13.74 11.21 -3.21
C ARG A 127 13.41 9.73 -3.39
N PRO A 128 14.41 8.83 -3.43
CA PRO A 128 14.16 7.39 -3.43
C PRO A 128 13.26 7.01 -2.25
N ALA A 129 12.29 6.14 -2.50
CA ALA A 129 11.28 5.76 -1.53
C ALA A 129 11.89 5.06 -0.31
N GLY A 130 12.95 4.25 -0.51
CA GLY A 130 13.69 3.62 0.60
C GLY A 130 14.30 4.63 1.57
N GLU A 131 14.70 5.82 1.08
CA GLU A 131 15.26 6.91 1.90
C GLU A 131 14.17 7.84 2.44
N ALA A 132 13.09 8.05 1.68
CA ALA A 132 12.01 8.95 2.03
C ALA A 132 11.07 8.36 3.10
N VAL A 133 10.83 7.05 3.05
CA VAL A 133 9.94 6.34 3.98
C VAL A 133 10.62 5.12 4.63
N PRO A 134 11.79 5.29 5.29
CA PRO A 134 12.56 4.17 5.84
C PRO A 134 11.77 3.40 6.90
N PHE A 135 10.89 4.08 7.63
CA PHE A 135 9.99 3.50 8.63
C PHE A 135 9.04 2.44 8.05
N VAL A 136 8.66 2.52 6.76
CA VAL A 136 7.88 1.47 6.10
C VAL A 136 8.73 0.21 5.96
N MET A 137 9.99 0.36 5.54
CA MET A 137 10.91 -0.76 5.34
C MET A 137 11.26 -1.41 6.68
N GLU A 138 11.47 -0.60 7.72
CA GLU A 138 11.67 -1.08 9.09
C GLU A 138 10.44 -1.85 9.60
N THR A 139 9.23 -1.37 9.32
CA THR A 139 7.99 -2.09 9.66
C THR A 139 7.94 -3.45 8.98
N ILE A 140 8.25 -3.54 7.68
CA ILE A 140 8.26 -4.80 6.94
C ILE A 140 9.26 -5.78 7.57
N LYS A 141 10.48 -5.32 7.89
CA LYS A 141 11.52 -6.13 8.56
C LYS A 141 11.04 -6.66 9.91
N LEU A 142 10.41 -5.80 10.72
CA LEU A 142 9.81 -6.21 12.01
C LEU A 142 8.72 -7.26 11.81
N LEU A 143 7.81 -7.05 10.86
CA LEU A 143 6.76 -8.01 10.54
C LEU A 143 7.31 -9.36 10.10
N ARG A 144 8.35 -9.39 9.25
CA ARG A 144 8.99 -10.64 8.83
C ARG A 144 9.65 -11.39 9.98
N ARG A 145 10.14 -10.67 11.00
CA ARG A 145 10.71 -11.27 12.22
C ARG A 145 9.64 -11.81 13.17
N GLU A 146 8.50 -11.15 13.29
CA GLU A 146 7.47 -11.46 14.30
C GLU A 146 6.37 -12.39 13.80
N LEU A 147 6.08 -12.40 12.50
CA LEU A 147 5.08 -13.28 11.92
C LEU A 147 5.59 -14.73 11.83
N ASP A 148 4.66 -15.67 12.00
CA ASP A 148 4.91 -17.05 11.62
C ASP A 148 5.31 -17.10 10.13
N PRO A 149 6.38 -17.84 9.75
CA PRO A 149 6.86 -17.90 8.37
C PRO A 149 5.80 -18.35 7.35
N SER A 150 4.74 -19.02 7.79
CA SER A 150 3.62 -19.43 6.93
C SER A 150 2.66 -18.29 6.55
N VAL A 151 2.73 -17.14 7.22
CA VAL A 151 1.94 -15.93 6.94
C VAL A 151 2.68 -15.03 5.96
N GLY A 152 2.02 -14.65 4.87
CA GLY A 152 2.60 -13.74 3.87
C GLY A 152 2.49 -12.28 4.32
N VAL A 153 3.55 -11.50 4.14
CA VAL A 153 3.48 -10.03 4.26
C VAL A 153 3.08 -9.47 2.89
N ILE A 154 2.04 -8.64 2.87
CA ILE A 154 1.54 -7.98 1.66
C ILE A 154 1.92 -6.51 1.74
N GLY A 155 2.97 -6.14 1.00
CA GLY A 155 3.26 -4.74 0.66
C GLY A 155 2.30 -4.21 -0.40
N PHE A 156 2.20 -2.89 -0.52
CA PHE A 156 1.32 -2.25 -1.51
C PHE A 156 1.73 -0.81 -1.82
N SER A 157 1.13 -0.26 -2.88
CA SER A 157 1.23 1.14 -3.26
C SER A 157 -0.07 1.59 -3.93
N GLY A 158 -0.30 2.90 -3.98
CA GLY A 158 -1.34 3.48 -4.83
C GLY A 158 -0.97 3.36 -6.31
N ALA A 159 -1.95 3.08 -7.16
CA ALA A 159 -1.73 3.14 -8.61
C ALA A 159 -1.47 4.60 -9.07
N PRO A 160 -0.63 4.85 -10.09
CA PRO A 160 -0.32 6.20 -10.56
C PRO A 160 -1.56 7.06 -10.84
N PHE A 161 -2.58 6.52 -11.51
CA PHE A 161 -3.84 7.24 -11.77
C PHE A 161 -4.52 7.70 -10.47
N THR A 162 -4.61 6.81 -9.47
CA THR A 162 -5.23 7.12 -8.18
C THR A 162 -4.47 8.20 -7.43
N LEU A 163 -3.14 8.12 -7.42
CA LEU A 163 -2.27 9.12 -6.77
C LEU A 163 -2.37 10.48 -7.48
N ALA A 164 -2.39 10.50 -8.82
CA ALA A 164 -2.66 11.70 -9.59
C ALA A 164 -4.05 12.27 -9.30
N GLY A 165 -5.05 11.42 -9.08
CA GLY A 165 -6.37 11.83 -8.62
C GLY A 165 -6.30 12.73 -7.38
N TYR A 166 -5.58 12.32 -6.34
CA TYR A 166 -5.38 13.14 -5.15
C TYR A 166 -4.59 14.43 -5.44
N LEU A 167 -3.50 14.33 -6.21
CA LEU A 167 -2.64 15.46 -6.53
C LEU A 167 -3.33 16.52 -7.40
N ILE A 168 -4.24 16.12 -8.28
CA ILE A 168 -4.94 17.03 -9.20
C ILE A 168 -6.24 17.53 -8.57
N GLU A 169 -7.04 16.67 -7.94
CA GLU A 169 -8.30 17.09 -7.34
C GLU A 169 -8.06 17.93 -6.08
N GLY A 170 -6.94 17.72 -5.39
CA GLY A 170 -6.58 18.40 -4.15
C GLY A 170 -7.32 17.88 -2.92
N LYS A 171 -8.37 17.10 -3.11
CA LYS A 171 -9.19 16.49 -2.07
C LYS A 171 -9.87 15.24 -2.62
N PRO A 172 -10.43 14.37 -1.77
CA PRO A 172 -11.16 13.21 -2.22
C PRO A 172 -12.33 13.59 -3.15
N SER A 173 -12.34 12.97 -4.33
CA SER A 173 -13.30 13.22 -5.39
C SER A 173 -13.90 11.90 -5.84
N ARG A 174 -15.21 11.87 -6.12
CA ARG A 174 -15.90 10.68 -6.66
C ARG A 174 -15.86 10.67 -8.18
N GLU A 175 -15.94 11.85 -8.79
CA GLU A 175 -16.12 12.01 -10.24
C GLU A 175 -14.80 12.16 -10.98
N PHE A 176 -13.75 12.65 -10.29
CA PHE A 176 -12.42 12.91 -10.87
C PHE A 176 -12.48 13.82 -12.11
N LEU A 177 -13.36 14.83 -12.09
CA LEU A 177 -13.59 15.68 -13.25
C LEU A 177 -12.35 16.45 -13.65
N VAL A 178 -11.60 17.00 -12.68
CA VAL A 178 -10.41 17.81 -12.97
C VAL A 178 -9.27 16.91 -13.46
N THR A 179 -9.11 15.75 -12.83
CA THR A 179 -8.17 14.71 -13.29
C THR A 179 -8.45 14.29 -14.73
N LYS A 180 -9.71 13.95 -15.04
CA LYS A 180 -10.11 13.53 -16.39
C LYS A 180 -9.96 14.67 -17.40
N THR A 181 -10.33 15.90 -17.04
CA THR A 181 -10.12 17.06 -17.92
C THR A 181 -8.65 17.19 -18.28
N MET A 182 -7.73 17.24 -17.30
CA MET A 182 -6.28 17.28 -17.57
C MET A 182 -5.82 16.12 -18.45
N MET A 183 -6.26 14.89 -18.14
CA MET A 183 -5.92 13.69 -18.93
C MET A 183 -6.31 13.80 -20.40
N TYR A 184 -7.45 14.44 -20.72
CA TYR A 184 -7.93 14.58 -22.09
C TYR A 184 -7.46 15.86 -22.79
N SER A 185 -7.38 16.99 -22.08
CA SER A 185 -7.04 18.29 -22.67
C SER A 185 -5.55 18.57 -22.71
N GLU A 186 -4.77 17.97 -21.81
CA GLU A 186 -3.34 18.25 -21.63
C GLU A 186 -2.52 16.94 -21.58
N PRO A 187 -2.50 16.14 -22.65
CA PRO A 187 -1.89 14.80 -22.65
C PRO A 187 -0.39 14.81 -22.32
N ALA A 188 0.35 15.86 -22.70
CA ALA A 188 1.77 15.98 -22.36
C ALA A 188 1.98 16.22 -20.86
N LEU A 189 1.14 17.04 -20.23
CA LEU A 189 1.19 17.29 -18.79
C LEU A 189 0.83 16.02 -18.01
N TRP A 190 -0.22 15.33 -18.47
CA TRP A 190 -0.65 14.05 -17.92
C TRP A 190 0.46 12.99 -18.00
N ASP A 191 1.10 12.85 -19.16
CA ASP A 191 2.21 11.89 -19.37
C ASP A 191 3.42 12.21 -18.47
N GLY A 192 3.76 13.49 -18.32
CA GLY A 192 4.80 13.94 -17.39
C GLY A 192 4.50 13.53 -15.95
N LEU A 193 3.26 13.73 -15.48
CA LEU A 193 2.85 13.34 -14.14
C LEU A 193 2.82 11.81 -13.97
N MET A 194 2.28 11.08 -14.94
CA MET A 194 2.23 9.62 -14.92
C MET A 194 3.62 8.99 -14.90
N THR A 195 4.57 9.55 -15.65
CA THR A 195 5.96 9.10 -15.65
C THR A 195 6.58 9.25 -14.26
N ARG A 196 6.40 10.42 -13.62
CA ARG A 196 6.93 10.69 -12.27
C ARG A 196 6.32 9.75 -11.22
N LEU A 197 5.01 9.57 -11.24
CA LEU A 197 4.31 8.71 -10.29
C LEU A 197 4.63 7.22 -10.50
N SER A 198 4.77 6.79 -11.76
CA SER A 198 5.14 5.41 -12.06
C SER A 198 6.55 5.09 -11.58
N GLY A 199 7.51 6.01 -11.74
CA GLY A 199 8.86 5.88 -11.20
C GLY A 199 8.86 5.75 -9.67
N LEU A 200 8.12 6.62 -8.98
CA LEU A 200 7.97 6.56 -7.53
C LEU A 200 7.34 5.23 -7.06
N VAL A 201 6.27 4.79 -7.71
CA VAL A 201 5.57 3.55 -7.34
C VAL A 201 6.46 2.32 -7.56
N LEU A 202 7.21 2.29 -8.67
CA LEU A 202 8.16 1.21 -8.95
C LEU A 202 9.24 1.13 -7.87
N ASP A 203 9.91 2.25 -7.59
CA ASP A 203 10.96 2.34 -6.59
C ASP A 203 10.46 1.94 -5.20
N TYR A 204 9.29 2.43 -4.80
CA TYR A 204 8.66 2.09 -3.53
C TYR A 204 8.30 0.60 -3.40
N LEU A 205 7.75 -0.01 -4.45
CA LEU A 205 7.42 -1.43 -4.43
C LEU A 205 8.67 -2.32 -4.42
N LEU A 206 9.73 -1.94 -5.13
CA LEU A 206 11.00 -2.66 -5.11
C LEU A 206 11.66 -2.59 -3.73
N ALA A 207 11.68 -1.41 -3.11
CA ALA A 207 12.21 -1.25 -1.75
C ALA A 207 11.44 -2.09 -0.73
N GLN A 208 10.10 -2.20 -0.86
CA GLN A 208 9.30 -3.09 -0.01
C GLN A 208 9.58 -4.57 -0.23
N VAL A 209 9.98 -4.98 -1.43
CA VAL A 209 10.35 -6.38 -1.74
C VAL A 209 11.74 -6.72 -1.19
N GLU A 210 12.66 -5.75 -1.18
CA GLU A 210 14.00 -5.92 -0.62
C GLU A 210 14.02 -5.97 0.91
N ALA A 211 13.11 -5.23 1.56
CA ALA A 211 12.98 -5.16 3.02
C ALA A 211 12.48 -6.48 3.65
#